data_AF-A0A520C9D6-F1
#
_entry.id   AF-A0A520C9D6-F1
#
_cell.length_a   1.000
_cell.length_b   1.000
_cell.length_c   1.000
_cell.angle_alpha   90.00
_cell.angle_beta   90.00
_cell.angle_gamma   90.00
#
_symmetry.space_group_name_H-M   'P 1'
#
loop_
_entity.id
_entity.type
_entity.pdbx_description
1 polymer ?
#
loop_
_entity_poly.entity_id
_entity_poly.type
_entity_poly.pdbx_seq_one_letter_code
_entity_poly.pdbx_strand_id
1 'polypeptide(L)'
;MGIKVTDREYLNNILLVKGWRRYHWPLLRDSLFAQKKIIKEEVSGQIRKGKKNVMLPMELFAIAKSTVHNISSDSTGKFKIPYSSLITDDKDDVWVNLNHKNASDYTLEIHDPAEELKKNIRAEHYEEVVANLSKPVINQVFPDPDGINLKEVVIKSDKGEKIDFANNGYMNNCGDYVCPNHILNCVNHFGNSDNTSPIEGGQYRKQNGGITIYHGCAERKKDANISILRGIKLGKEFYKFELDNKDEPINMSTIFWDYQQVLDSEGKANLNFTTGDLTGRFKIVVQGVTANGPIYGEHYITVKRP
;
A
#
# COMPACT_ATOMS: atom_id res chain seq x y z
N MET A 1 1.21 -44.34 25.95
CA MET A 1 1.79 -43.46 26.99
C MET A 1 2.12 -42.14 26.34
N GLY A 2 1.35 -41.09 26.63
CA GLY A 2 1.60 -39.75 26.09
C GLY A 2 2.70 -39.06 26.88
N ILE A 3 3.63 -38.42 26.17
CA ILE A 3 4.68 -37.59 26.78
C ILE A 3 3.96 -36.44 27.51
N LYS A 4 4.04 -36.40 28.85
CA LYS A 4 3.56 -35.25 29.62
C LYS A 4 4.57 -34.13 29.43
N VAL A 5 4.21 -33.16 28.59
CA VAL A 5 4.96 -31.91 28.44
C VAL A 5 4.78 -31.10 29.73
N THR A 6 5.77 -31.15 30.61
CA THR A 6 5.76 -30.45 31.90
C THR A 6 6.09 -28.97 31.76
N ASP A 7 6.80 -28.59 30.70
CA ASP A 7 7.16 -27.20 30.43
C ASP A 7 6.94 -26.86 28.96
N ARG A 8 5.76 -26.32 28.70
CA ARG A 8 5.32 -25.91 27.36
C ARG A 8 6.10 -24.70 26.85
N GLU A 9 6.68 -23.91 27.76
CA GLU A 9 7.38 -22.69 27.40
C GLU A 9 8.80 -22.98 26.91
N TYR A 10 9.50 -23.85 27.62
CA TYR A 10 10.79 -24.39 27.19
C TYR A 10 10.69 -25.09 25.83
N LEU A 11 9.64 -25.91 25.63
CA LEU A 11 9.40 -26.59 24.36
C LEU A 11 9.17 -25.58 23.22
N ASN A 12 8.45 -24.49 23.50
CA ASN A 12 8.18 -23.45 22.51
C ASN A 12 9.42 -22.65 22.10
N ASN A 13 10.37 -22.45 23.03
CA ASN A 13 11.64 -21.77 22.78
C ASN A 13 12.60 -22.65 21.97
N ILE A 14 12.69 -23.96 22.29
CA ILE A 14 13.53 -24.90 21.52
C ILE A 14 13.00 -25.14 20.11
N LEU A 15 11.68 -25.26 19.96
CA LEU A 15 11.06 -25.51 18.66
C LEU A 15 10.93 -24.23 17.81
N LEU A 16 11.37 -23.08 18.33
CA LEU A 16 11.26 -21.76 17.70
C LEU A 16 9.80 -21.42 17.26
N VAL A 17 8.80 -22.05 17.88
CA VAL A 17 7.36 -21.84 17.56
C VAL A 17 6.83 -20.52 18.13
N LYS A 18 7.58 -19.84 19.01
CA LYS A 18 7.32 -18.45 19.39
C LYS A 18 7.79 -17.45 18.33
N GLY A 19 8.41 -17.92 17.25
CA GLY A 19 8.57 -17.14 16.04
C GLY A 19 7.29 -17.09 15.22
N TRP A 20 6.90 -15.88 14.85
CA TRP A 20 6.02 -15.51 13.72
C TRP A 20 4.50 -15.69 13.98
N ARG A 21 3.81 -14.53 14.07
CA ARG A 21 2.34 -14.29 14.06
C ARG A 21 1.64 -14.29 15.43
N ARG A 22 1.92 -13.29 16.29
CA ARG A 22 1.00 -12.95 17.40
C ARG A 22 -0.04 -11.94 16.93
N TYR A 23 -0.97 -12.42 16.12
CA TYR A 23 -2.10 -11.63 15.66
C TYR A 23 -3.01 -11.26 16.85
N HIS A 24 -3.12 -9.97 17.18
CA HIS A 24 -4.18 -9.46 18.04
C HIS A 24 -5.17 -8.67 17.17
N TRP A 25 -6.37 -9.24 16.91
CA TRP A 25 -7.47 -8.45 16.37
C TRP A 25 -7.75 -7.37 17.42
N PRO A 26 -7.66 -6.06 17.09
CA PRO A 26 -8.29 -5.08 17.96
C PRO A 26 -9.74 -5.52 18.08
N LEU A 27 -10.22 -5.67 19.33
CA LEU A 27 -11.62 -5.85 19.64
C LEU A 27 -12.34 -4.57 19.19
N LEU A 28 -12.56 -4.47 17.88
CA LEU A 28 -13.52 -3.58 17.28
C LEU A 28 -14.84 -3.99 17.92
N ARG A 29 -15.42 -3.14 18.77
CA ARG A 29 -16.80 -3.36 19.18
C ARG A 29 -17.63 -3.37 17.91
N ASP A 30 -18.18 -4.53 17.59
CA ASP A 30 -19.07 -4.78 16.45
C ASP A 30 -20.19 -3.71 16.33
N SER A 31 -20.52 -3.02 17.43
CA SER A 31 -21.53 -1.97 17.47
C SER A 31 -21.17 -0.69 16.72
N LEU A 32 -19.90 -0.39 16.42
CA LEU A 32 -19.52 0.83 15.68
C LEU A 32 -19.53 0.65 14.15
N PHE A 33 -19.51 -0.59 13.67
CA PHE A 33 -19.62 -0.95 12.25
C PHE A 33 -20.90 -1.71 11.94
N ALA A 34 -21.87 -1.67 12.85
CA ALA A 34 -23.17 -2.27 12.65
C ALA A 34 -23.81 -1.68 11.39
N GLN A 35 -23.75 -2.47 10.32
CA GLN A 35 -24.42 -2.30 9.03
C GLN A 35 -23.76 -1.41 7.95
N LYS A 36 -22.42 -1.37 7.82
CA LYS A 36 -21.87 -1.21 6.47
C LYS A 36 -21.72 -2.61 5.86
N LYS A 37 -22.61 -2.93 4.89
CA LYS A 37 -22.56 -4.13 4.05
C LYS A 37 -21.11 -4.34 3.63
N ILE A 38 -20.44 -5.35 4.18
CA ILE A 38 -19.09 -5.71 3.73
C ILE A 38 -19.25 -6.17 2.29
N ILE A 39 -18.88 -5.31 1.35
CA ILE A 39 -18.87 -5.62 -0.07
C ILE A 39 -17.69 -6.58 -0.27
N LYS A 40 -17.94 -7.89 -0.11
CA LYS A 40 -17.03 -8.95 -0.56
C LYS A 40 -17.19 -9.11 -2.07
N GLU A 41 -16.89 -8.06 -2.83
CA GLU A 41 -16.83 -8.15 -4.28
C GLU A 41 -15.40 -8.49 -4.67
N GLU A 42 -15.22 -9.73 -5.11
CA GLU A 42 -13.98 -10.17 -5.73
C GLU A 42 -13.79 -9.46 -7.07
N VAL A 43 -12.53 -9.28 -7.47
CA VAL A 43 -12.22 -8.81 -8.82
C VAL A 43 -12.84 -9.79 -9.81
N SER A 44 -13.58 -9.27 -10.77
CA SER A 44 -14.30 -10.08 -11.75
C SER A 44 -13.89 -9.68 -13.16
N GLY A 45 -14.22 -10.51 -14.13
CA GLY A 45 -13.93 -10.16 -15.50
C GLY A 45 -14.63 -11.04 -16.51
N GLN A 46 -14.38 -10.70 -17.78
CA GLN A 46 -14.99 -11.32 -18.94
C GLN A 46 -13.91 -11.55 -20.00
N ILE A 47 -13.87 -12.78 -20.52
CA ILE A 47 -13.07 -13.13 -21.69
C ILE A 47 -13.95 -13.01 -22.93
N ARG A 48 -13.43 -12.34 -23.96
CA ARG A 48 -14.07 -12.21 -25.27
C ARG A 48 -13.14 -12.66 -26.38
N LYS A 49 -13.71 -13.17 -27.47
CA LYS A 49 -12.99 -13.39 -28.74
C LYS A 49 -13.48 -12.34 -29.74
N GLY A 50 -12.70 -11.27 -29.94
CA GLY A 50 -13.18 -10.07 -30.60
C GLY A 50 -14.41 -9.49 -29.88
N LYS A 51 -15.54 -9.34 -30.58
CA LYS A 51 -16.80 -8.82 -30.00
C LYS A 51 -17.72 -9.89 -29.40
N LYS A 52 -17.39 -11.18 -29.56
CA LYS A 52 -18.26 -12.30 -29.13
C LYS A 52 -17.80 -12.89 -27.80
N ASN A 53 -18.75 -13.43 -27.05
CA ASN A 53 -18.45 -14.24 -25.87
C ASN A 53 -17.82 -15.57 -26.31
N VAL A 54 -16.99 -16.12 -25.44
CA VAL A 54 -16.50 -17.50 -25.60
C VAL A 54 -17.64 -18.48 -25.28
N MET A 55 -17.51 -19.72 -25.77
CA MET A 55 -18.53 -20.76 -25.63
C MET A 55 -18.07 -21.95 -24.80
N LEU A 56 -16.85 -21.88 -24.25
CA LEU A 56 -16.22 -22.93 -23.46
C LEU A 56 -15.47 -22.28 -22.28
N PRO A 57 -15.41 -22.96 -21.13
CA PRO A 57 -14.53 -22.57 -20.03
C PRO A 57 -13.09 -22.37 -20.50
N MET A 58 -12.46 -21.31 -20.02
CA MET A 58 -11.07 -20.99 -20.31
C MET A 58 -10.29 -20.79 -19.02
N GLU A 59 -9.03 -21.20 -19.02
CA GLU A 59 -8.13 -21.07 -17.89
C GLU A 59 -7.31 -19.77 -17.99
N LEU A 60 -7.14 -19.12 -16.85
CA LEU A 60 -6.26 -17.97 -16.66
C LEU A 60 -5.23 -18.30 -15.58
N PHE A 61 -4.08 -17.64 -15.67
CA PHE A 61 -3.10 -17.60 -14.59
C PHE A 61 -3.09 -16.23 -13.96
N ALA A 62 -3.12 -16.18 -12.64
CA ALA A 62 -2.74 -15.02 -11.85
C ALA A 62 -1.36 -15.29 -11.22
N ILE A 63 -0.36 -14.55 -11.66
CA ILE A 63 1.04 -14.71 -11.26
C ILE A 63 1.38 -13.58 -10.29
N ALA A 64 1.63 -13.95 -9.04
CA ALA A 64 2.08 -13.06 -7.98
C ALA A 64 3.50 -13.47 -7.59
N LYS A 65 4.51 -12.82 -8.19
CA LYS A 65 5.94 -13.14 -7.99
C LYS A 65 6.28 -14.60 -8.29
N SER A 66 6.36 -15.45 -7.27
CA SER A 66 6.68 -16.88 -7.37
C SER A 66 5.47 -17.79 -7.24
N THR A 67 4.28 -17.25 -6.95
CA THR A 67 3.05 -18.03 -6.90
C THR A 67 2.27 -17.86 -8.20
N VAL A 68 1.73 -18.97 -8.69
CA VAL A 68 0.85 -19.01 -9.85
C VAL A 68 -0.47 -19.62 -9.38
N HIS A 69 -1.56 -18.89 -9.57
CA HIS A 69 -2.91 -19.32 -9.26
C HIS A 69 -3.67 -19.57 -10.55
N ASN A 70 -4.33 -20.73 -10.64
CA ASN A 70 -5.18 -21.07 -11.77
C ASN A 70 -6.60 -20.58 -11.50
N ILE A 71 -7.20 -19.92 -12.48
CA ILE A 71 -8.55 -19.38 -12.41
C ILE A 71 -9.30 -19.90 -13.63
N SER A 72 -10.44 -20.53 -13.39
CA SER A 72 -11.31 -21.00 -14.47
C SER A 72 -12.43 -20.01 -14.72
N SER A 73 -12.73 -19.76 -15.98
CA SER A 73 -13.93 -19.03 -16.39
C SER A 73 -15.11 -19.98 -16.67
N ASP A 74 -16.32 -19.46 -16.62
CA ASP A 74 -17.51 -20.21 -17.03
C ASP A 74 -17.57 -20.39 -18.56
N SER A 75 -18.57 -21.14 -19.04
CA SER A 75 -18.78 -21.38 -20.47
C SER A 75 -19.09 -20.12 -21.28
N THR A 76 -19.35 -18.99 -20.63
CA THR A 76 -19.57 -17.68 -21.27
C THR A 76 -18.34 -16.77 -21.19
N GLY A 77 -17.27 -17.22 -20.51
CA GLY A 77 -16.03 -16.48 -20.31
C GLY A 77 -16.00 -15.57 -19.09
N LYS A 78 -17.00 -15.63 -18.21
CA LYS A 78 -16.98 -14.85 -16.97
C LYS A 78 -16.12 -15.56 -15.94
N PHE A 79 -15.34 -14.80 -15.20
CA PHE A 79 -14.51 -15.33 -14.13
C PHE A 79 -14.48 -14.39 -12.93
N LYS A 80 -14.05 -14.96 -11.79
CA LYS A 80 -13.74 -14.22 -10.57
C LYS A 80 -12.33 -14.56 -10.15
N ILE A 81 -11.60 -13.55 -9.68
CA ILE A 81 -10.26 -13.69 -9.15
C ILE A 81 -10.37 -13.70 -7.62
N PRO A 82 -10.14 -14.86 -6.98
CA PRO A 82 -10.16 -14.93 -5.52
C PRO A 82 -9.12 -13.98 -4.92
N TYR A 83 -9.45 -13.33 -3.80
CA TYR A 83 -8.51 -12.43 -3.12
C TYR A 83 -7.17 -13.09 -2.79
N SER A 84 -7.18 -14.39 -2.46
CA SER A 84 -5.98 -15.16 -2.18
C SER A 84 -4.98 -15.16 -3.34
N SER A 85 -5.47 -15.06 -4.58
CA SER A 85 -4.65 -15.01 -5.78
C SER A 85 -4.04 -13.64 -6.04
N LEU A 86 -4.45 -12.62 -5.28
CA LEU A 86 -3.96 -11.25 -5.35
C LEU A 86 -3.00 -10.90 -4.21
N ILE A 87 -2.79 -11.80 -3.23
CA ILE A 87 -1.94 -11.51 -2.07
C ILE A 87 -0.47 -11.47 -2.48
N THR A 88 0.23 -10.38 -2.17
CA THR A 88 1.66 -10.19 -2.45
C THR A 88 2.42 -9.81 -1.18
N ASP A 89 3.70 -10.21 -1.11
CA ASP A 89 4.57 -9.85 0.01
C ASP A 89 5.12 -8.41 -0.08
N ASP A 90 5.22 -7.86 -1.30
CA ASP A 90 5.75 -6.53 -1.64
C ASP A 90 4.83 -5.77 -2.61
N LYS A 91 5.26 -4.59 -3.11
CA LYS A 91 4.44 -3.71 -4.01
C LYS A 91 4.33 -4.31 -5.43
N ASP A 92 4.32 -5.63 -5.52
CA ASP A 92 4.43 -6.35 -6.77
C ASP A 92 3.08 -6.35 -7.48
N ASP A 93 3.12 -6.17 -8.78
CA ASP A 93 1.96 -6.32 -9.63
C ASP A 93 1.61 -7.80 -9.79
N VAL A 94 0.31 -8.10 -9.89
CA VAL A 94 -0.23 -9.42 -10.19
C VAL A 94 -0.57 -9.48 -11.67
N TRP A 95 0.09 -10.39 -12.38
CA TRP A 95 -0.09 -10.56 -13.82
C TRP A 95 -1.18 -11.57 -14.06
N VAL A 96 -2.25 -11.15 -14.73
CA VAL A 96 -3.35 -12.01 -15.12
C VAL A 96 -3.30 -12.23 -16.62
N ASN A 97 -3.07 -13.46 -17.04
CA ASN A 97 -3.00 -13.81 -18.46
C ASN A 97 -3.83 -15.04 -18.78
N LEU A 98 -4.37 -15.06 -19.99
CA LEU A 98 -5.09 -16.22 -20.51
C LEU A 98 -4.11 -17.37 -20.78
N ASN A 99 -4.40 -18.56 -20.25
CA ASN A 99 -3.64 -19.77 -20.52
C ASN A 99 -4.21 -20.47 -21.77
N HIS A 100 -3.88 -19.95 -22.95
CA HIS A 100 -4.37 -20.50 -24.21
C HIS A 100 -3.34 -20.33 -25.33
N LYS A 101 -3.25 -21.32 -26.24
CA LYS A 101 -2.26 -21.32 -27.35
C LYS A 101 -2.38 -20.10 -28.27
N ASN A 102 -3.60 -19.62 -28.47
CA ASN A 102 -3.89 -18.43 -29.30
C ASN A 102 -4.44 -17.28 -28.44
N ALA A 103 -3.77 -16.97 -27.32
CA ALA A 103 -4.28 -15.98 -26.37
C ALA A 103 -4.48 -14.58 -26.99
N SER A 104 -3.70 -14.22 -28.02
CA SER A 104 -3.81 -12.96 -28.77
C SER A 104 -5.16 -12.74 -29.46
N ASP A 105 -5.94 -13.79 -29.71
CA ASP A 105 -7.28 -13.67 -30.33
C ASP A 105 -8.35 -13.19 -29.34
N TYR A 106 -7.97 -13.11 -28.06
CA TYR A 106 -8.89 -12.86 -26.95
C TYR A 106 -8.59 -11.55 -26.24
N THR A 107 -9.62 -10.98 -25.65
CA THR A 107 -9.55 -9.78 -24.83
C THR A 107 -9.99 -10.13 -23.42
N LEU A 108 -9.20 -9.69 -22.45
CA LEU A 108 -9.45 -9.83 -21.03
C LEU A 108 -9.97 -8.50 -20.48
N GLU A 109 -11.26 -8.44 -20.15
CA GLU A 109 -11.88 -7.28 -19.50
C GLU A 109 -11.91 -7.53 -18.00
N ILE A 110 -11.18 -6.74 -17.21
CA ILE A 110 -11.19 -6.83 -15.74
C ILE A 110 -11.99 -5.68 -15.14
N HIS A 111 -12.85 -6.04 -14.20
CA HIS A 111 -13.60 -5.14 -13.36
C HIS A 111 -13.11 -5.26 -11.91
N ASP A 112 -12.45 -4.20 -11.43
CA ASP A 112 -11.98 -4.08 -10.05
C ASP A 112 -12.99 -3.30 -9.21
N PRO A 113 -13.68 -3.94 -8.24
CA PRO A 113 -14.62 -3.28 -7.34
C PRO A 113 -13.99 -2.15 -6.52
N ALA A 114 -12.67 -2.16 -6.33
CA ALA A 114 -11.98 -1.08 -5.63
C ALA A 114 -12.08 0.27 -6.37
N GLU A 115 -12.20 0.27 -7.69
CA GLU A 115 -12.38 1.51 -8.47
C GLU A 115 -13.76 2.14 -8.24
N GLU A 116 -14.82 1.32 -8.19
CA GLU A 116 -16.16 1.79 -7.83
C GLU A 116 -16.22 2.24 -6.37
N LEU A 117 -15.57 1.50 -5.47
CA LEU A 117 -15.46 1.88 -4.07
C LEU A 117 -14.76 3.22 -3.90
N LYS A 118 -13.65 3.48 -4.61
CA LYS A 118 -12.98 4.79 -4.59
C LYS A 118 -13.89 5.92 -5.04
N LYS A 119 -14.70 5.71 -6.07
CA LYS A 119 -15.66 6.70 -6.56
C LYS A 119 -16.71 7.03 -5.49
N ASN A 120 -17.21 6.00 -4.81
CA ASN A 120 -18.22 6.15 -3.76
C ASN A 120 -17.63 6.78 -2.48
N ILE A 121 -16.45 6.33 -2.03
CA ILE A 121 -15.74 6.90 -0.87
C ILE A 121 -15.41 8.37 -1.08
N ARG A 122 -15.02 8.79 -2.29
CA ARG A 122 -14.78 10.21 -2.59
C ARG A 122 -16.03 11.08 -2.48
N ALA A 123 -17.21 10.50 -2.64
CA ALA A 123 -18.49 11.19 -2.50
C ALA A 123 -19.00 11.19 -1.04
N GLU A 124 -18.53 10.26 -0.20
CA GLU A 124 -18.80 10.26 1.23
C GLU A 124 -17.99 11.35 1.93
N HIS A 125 -18.66 12.18 2.73
CA HIS A 125 -17.97 13.07 3.66
C HIS A 125 -17.36 12.22 4.77
N TYR A 126 -16.05 12.33 4.98
CA TYR A 126 -15.40 11.68 6.11
C TYR A 126 -15.89 12.36 7.40
N GLU A 127 -16.73 11.66 8.15
CA GLU A 127 -16.98 12.02 9.54
C GLU A 127 -15.87 11.42 10.40
N GLU A 128 -15.18 12.28 11.15
CA GLU A 128 -14.18 11.86 12.11
C GLU A 128 -14.87 10.99 13.16
N VAL A 129 -14.58 9.69 13.13
CA VAL A 129 -15.05 8.78 14.17
C VAL A 129 -14.22 9.10 15.41
N VAL A 130 -14.70 10.06 16.22
CA VAL A 130 -14.27 10.22 17.62
C VAL A 130 -14.83 9.02 18.35
N ALA A 131 -14.20 7.89 18.12
CA ALA A 131 -14.65 6.65 18.66
C ALA A 131 -14.34 6.72 20.17
N ASN A 132 -15.38 6.69 21.00
CA ASN A 132 -15.27 6.28 22.40
C ASN A 132 -14.86 4.80 22.47
N LEU A 133 -13.77 4.44 21.79
CA LEU A 133 -13.11 3.16 21.88
C LEU A 133 -12.39 3.20 23.21
N SER A 134 -12.98 2.54 24.20
CA SER A 134 -12.24 2.10 25.38
C SER A 134 -10.97 1.44 24.88
N LYS A 135 -9.82 2.06 25.20
CA LYS A 135 -8.47 1.61 24.84
C LYS A 135 -8.42 0.08 24.92
N PRO A 136 -7.80 -0.65 23.97
CA PRO A 136 -7.18 -1.88 24.39
C PRO A 136 -6.22 -1.46 25.51
N VAL A 137 -6.56 -1.80 26.74
CA VAL A 137 -5.63 -1.62 27.85
C VAL A 137 -4.47 -2.53 27.51
N ILE A 138 -3.43 -1.96 26.88
CA ILE A 138 -2.15 -2.62 26.75
C ILE A 138 -1.59 -2.63 28.18
N ASN A 139 -2.05 -3.59 28.98
CA ASN A 139 -1.39 -4.02 30.20
C ASN A 139 -0.14 -4.81 29.80
N GLN A 140 0.72 -4.24 28.95
CA GLN A 140 2.12 -4.61 28.93
C GLN A 140 2.78 -3.67 29.94
N VAL A 141 2.78 -4.12 31.18
CA VAL A 141 3.76 -3.65 32.15
C VAL A 141 5.09 -4.10 31.57
N PHE A 142 5.78 -3.18 30.89
CA PHE A 142 7.19 -3.38 30.62
C PHE A 142 7.88 -3.40 31.98
N PRO A 143 8.65 -4.43 32.34
CA PRO A 143 9.55 -4.32 33.48
C PRO A 143 10.43 -3.11 33.18
N ASP A 144 10.35 -2.07 34.02
CA ASP A 144 11.14 -0.85 33.89
C ASP A 144 12.62 -1.26 33.92
N PRO A 145 13.33 -1.28 32.78
CA PRO A 145 14.69 -1.77 32.76
C PRO A 145 15.58 -0.55 33.00
N ASP A 146 15.80 -0.16 34.25
CA ASP A 146 16.81 0.84 34.73
C ASP A 146 17.32 1.80 33.64
N GLY A 147 16.41 2.53 32.99
CA GLY A 147 16.64 3.14 31.68
C GLY A 147 16.42 4.65 31.71
N ILE A 148 17.15 5.36 30.86
CA ILE A 148 16.99 6.82 30.73
C ILE A 148 15.67 7.12 30.01
N ASN A 149 14.68 7.59 30.77
CA ASN A 149 13.44 8.11 30.21
C ASN A 149 13.69 9.45 29.48
N LEU A 150 13.32 9.53 28.20
CA LEU A 150 13.38 10.77 27.44
C LEU A 150 12.28 11.73 27.92
N LYS A 151 12.53 13.05 27.82
CA LYS A 151 11.50 14.07 28.10
C LYS A 151 10.35 13.94 27.10
N GLU A 152 9.13 14.16 27.58
CA GLU A 152 7.93 14.23 26.74
C GLU A 152 8.14 15.21 25.58
N VAL A 153 7.83 14.77 24.36
CA VAL A 153 7.87 15.58 23.15
C VAL A 153 6.48 15.67 22.57
N VAL A 154 5.96 16.90 22.45
CA VAL A 154 4.68 17.17 21.80
C VAL A 154 4.91 17.46 20.32
N ILE A 155 4.45 16.57 19.46
CA ILE A 155 4.42 16.78 18.00
C ILE A 155 3.08 17.42 17.65
N LYS A 156 3.11 18.61 17.04
CA LYS A 156 1.92 19.30 16.54
C LYS A 156 1.83 19.12 15.03
N SER A 157 0.62 18.98 14.50
CA SER A 157 0.38 18.96 13.06
C SER A 157 0.86 20.26 12.43
N ASP A 158 1.65 20.18 11.36
CA ASP A 158 1.95 21.30 10.49
C ASP A 158 1.10 21.18 9.22
N LYS A 159 0.57 22.31 8.73
CA LYS A 159 -0.10 22.39 7.41
C LYS A 159 0.94 22.55 6.28
N GLY A 160 2.22 22.59 6.63
CA GLY A 160 3.37 22.78 5.76
C GLY A 160 3.58 21.64 4.77
N GLU A 161 3.80 22.05 3.52
CA GLU A 161 3.98 21.27 2.30
C GLU A 161 2.78 20.40 1.90
N LYS A 162 2.04 20.90 0.90
CA LYS A 162 1.26 20.05 0.02
C LYS A 162 2.20 18.95 -0.47
N ILE A 163 1.98 17.74 0.00
CA ILE A 163 2.54 16.58 -0.67
C ILE A 163 1.80 16.53 -2.00
N ASP A 164 2.41 17.10 -3.04
CA ASP A 164 1.91 17.01 -4.42
C ASP A 164 2.06 15.55 -4.86
N PHE A 165 1.11 14.73 -4.43
CA PHE A 165 0.78 13.46 -5.06
C PHE A 165 0.08 13.67 -6.41
N ALA A 166 -0.09 14.93 -6.82
CA ALA A 166 -0.70 15.30 -8.08
C ALA A 166 0.26 14.95 -9.21
N ASN A 167 -0.17 13.99 -10.03
CA ASN A 167 0.12 14.00 -11.46
C ASN A 167 0.25 15.45 -11.92
N ASN A 168 1.46 15.82 -12.36
CA ASN A 168 1.71 17.03 -13.10
C ASN A 168 0.78 17.00 -14.32
N GLY A 169 -0.42 17.60 -14.23
CA GLY A 169 -1.49 17.47 -15.22
C GLY A 169 -1.14 18.02 -16.61
N TYR A 170 0.05 18.59 -16.75
CA TYR A 170 0.67 19.03 -17.99
C TYR A 170 1.48 17.93 -18.70
N MET A 171 1.88 16.86 -18.00
CA MET A 171 2.61 15.73 -18.57
C MET A 171 1.63 14.62 -18.96
N ASN A 172 1.88 13.97 -20.09
CA ASN A 172 1.15 12.75 -20.44
C ASN A 172 1.73 11.52 -19.72
N ASN A 173 1.16 10.35 -19.98
CA ASN A 173 1.55 9.08 -19.37
C ASN A 173 3.02 8.66 -19.59
N CYS A 174 3.68 9.18 -20.64
CA CYS A 174 5.11 8.95 -20.89
C CYS A 174 6.02 9.94 -20.15
N GLY A 175 5.44 10.94 -19.46
CA GLY A 175 6.17 12.07 -18.91
C GLY A 175 6.52 13.14 -19.95
N ASP A 176 5.92 13.09 -21.15
CA ASP A 176 6.15 14.11 -22.17
C ASP A 176 5.27 15.35 -21.92
N TYR A 177 5.83 16.53 -22.16
CA TYR A 177 5.17 17.82 -22.03
C TYR A 177 5.67 18.82 -23.09
N VAL A 178 4.90 19.87 -23.29
CA VAL A 178 5.19 20.99 -24.18
C VAL A 178 5.25 22.24 -23.33
N CYS A 179 6.38 22.95 -23.40
CA CYS A 179 6.51 24.21 -22.67
C CYS A 179 5.79 25.36 -23.39
N PRO A 180 5.62 26.53 -22.74
CA PRO A 180 4.98 27.70 -23.33
C PRO A 180 5.61 28.16 -24.66
N ASN A 181 6.91 27.88 -24.86
CA ASN A 181 7.64 28.20 -26.10
C ASN A 181 7.44 27.17 -27.22
N HIS A 182 6.48 26.25 -27.07
CA HIS A 182 6.13 25.21 -28.03
C HIS A 182 7.28 24.22 -28.31
N ILE A 183 8.15 24.02 -27.31
CA ILE A 183 9.27 23.06 -27.35
C ILE A 183 8.87 21.80 -26.60
N LEU A 184 9.01 20.65 -27.25
CA LEU A 184 8.75 19.35 -26.65
C LEU A 184 9.86 19.02 -25.63
N ASN A 185 9.48 18.64 -24.40
CA ASN A 185 10.35 18.23 -23.31
C ASN A 185 11.51 19.22 -23.02
N CYS A 186 11.20 20.51 -22.97
CA CYS A 186 12.17 21.57 -22.78
C CYS A 186 12.83 21.54 -21.38
N VAL A 187 14.11 21.18 -21.30
CA VAL A 187 14.86 21.08 -20.02
C VAL A 187 14.72 22.33 -19.13
N ASN A 188 14.68 23.53 -19.72
CA ASN A 188 14.61 24.79 -18.94
C ASN A 188 13.24 25.08 -18.33
N HIS A 189 12.17 24.42 -18.78
CA HIS A 189 10.79 24.66 -18.30
C HIS A 189 10.16 23.40 -17.72
N PHE A 190 10.98 22.47 -17.23
CA PHE A 190 10.49 21.33 -16.47
C PHE A 190 9.77 21.82 -15.20
N GLY A 191 8.56 21.33 -14.91
CA GLY A 191 7.84 21.74 -13.70
C GLY A 191 6.97 22.98 -13.84
N ASN A 192 6.99 23.69 -14.98
CA ASN A 192 6.23 24.93 -15.14
C ASN A 192 4.70 24.64 -15.22
N SER A 193 3.91 25.40 -14.48
CA SER A 193 2.44 25.31 -14.46
C SER A 193 1.79 25.56 -15.81
N ASP A 194 2.44 26.33 -16.69
CA ASP A 194 1.94 26.69 -18.02
C ASP A 194 2.28 25.64 -19.08
N ASN A 195 2.91 24.53 -18.68
CA ASN A 195 3.15 23.42 -19.59
C ASN A 195 1.82 22.76 -20.01
N THR A 196 1.82 22.13 -21.17
CA THR A 196 0.66 21.38 -21.69
C THR A 196 1.09 20.01 -22.20
N SER A 197 0.15 19.07 -22.28
CA SER A 197 0.45 17.76 -22.85
C SER A 197 0.55 17.83 -24.37
N PRO A 198 1.53 17.14 -24.99
CA PRO A 198 1.62 17.07 -26.45
C PRO A 198 0.44 16.30 -27.04
N ILE A 199 0.02 16.71 -28.23
CA ILE A 199 -1.06 16.11 -29.01
C ILE A 199 -0.42 15.25 -30.10
N GLU A 200 -0.90 14.01 -30.27
CA GLU A 200 -0.45 13.12 -31.35
C GLU A 200 -0.69 13.77 -32.73
N GLY A 201 0.33 13.72 -33.59
CA GLY A 201 0.36 14.43 -34.87
C GLY A 201 0.70 15.92 -34.77
N GLY A 202 0.79 16.48 -33.57
CA GLY A 202 1.19 17.87 -33.33
C GLY A 202 2.66 18.12 -33.71
N GLN A 203 2.96 19.34 -34.16
CA GLN A 203 4.32 19.76 -34.51
C GLN A 203 4.92 20.61 -33.39
N TYR A 204 6.10 20.22 -32.91
CA TYR A 204 6.77 20.86 -31.79
C TYR A 204 8.22 21.15 -32.11
N ARG A 205 8.79 22.19 -31.49
CA ARG A 205 10.22 22.50 -31.62
C ARG A 205 11.05 21.51 -30.82
N LYS A 206 12.19 21.12 -31.37
CA LYS A 206 13.21 20.34 -30.65
C LYS A 206 14.13 21.27 -29.87
N GLN A 207 14.73 20.74 -28.79
CA GLN A 207 15.66 21.50 -27.96
C GLN A 207 16.89 22.02 -28.71
N ASN A 208 17.36 21.29 -29.72
CA ASN A 208 18.54 21.64 -30.53
C ASN A 208 18.17 22.37 -31.84
N GLY A 209 16.95 22.89 -31.95
CA GLY A 209 16.43 23.48 -33.18
C GLY A 209 15.78 22.46 -34.14
N GLY A 210 14.94 22.98 -35.03
CA GLY A 210 14.10 22.18 -35.94
C GLY A 210 12.76 21.78 -35.34
N ILE A 211 11.91 21.17 -36.18
CA ILE A 211 10.55 20.73 -35.84
C ILE A 211 10.53 19.20 -35.75
N THR A 212 9.74 18.64 -34.84
CA THR A 212 9.41 17.22 -34.76
C THR A 212 7.90 17.05 -34.73
N ILE A 213 7.41 15.98 -35.37
CA ILE A 213 6.02 15.54 -35.23
C ILE A 213 5.97 14.64 -34.00
N TYR A 214 5.01 14.88 -33.10
CA TYR A 214 4.80 14.02 -31.96
C TYR A 214 4.02 12.78 -32.39
N HIS A 215 4.65 11.61 -32.31
CA HIS A 215 4.05 10.34 -32.72
C HIS A 215 3.22 9.66 -31.62
N GLY A 216 2.89 10.41 -30.56
CA GLY A 216 2.23 9.85 -29.39
C GLY A 216 3.21 9.21 -28.43
N CYS A 217 2.77 9.06 -27.18
CA CYS A 217 3.41 8.19 -26.23
C CYS A 217 3.25 6.77 -26.77
N ALA A 218 4.37 6.10 -27.09
CA ALA A 218 4.35 4.68 -27.42
C ALA A 218 4.02 3.89 -26.15
N GLU A 219 2.75 3.97 -25.72
CA GLU A 219 2.20 2.99 -24.82
C GLU A 219 2.44 1.66 -25.52
N ARG A 220 3.32 0.81 -24.96
CA ARG A 220 3.38 -0.59 -25.36
C ARG A 220 1.93 -1.04 -25.36
N LYS A 221 1.37 -1.37 -26.53
CA LYS A 221 0.01 -1.89 -26.62
C LYS A 221 -0.06 -2.98 -25.58
N LYS A 222 -0.81 -2.75 -24.49
CA LYS A 222 -1.05 -3.79 -23.51
C LYS A 222 -1.66 -4.92 -24.31
N ASP A 223 -0.98 -6.05 -24.38
CA ASP A 223 -1.51 -7.24 -25.01
C ASP A 223 -2.89 -7.47 -24.41
N ALA A 224 -3.93 -7.46 -25.24
CA ALA A 224 -5.32 -7.39 -24.77
C ALA A 224 -5.72 -8.58 -23.89
N ASN A 225 -4.93 -9.66 -23.92
CA ASN A 225 -5.06 -10.88 -23.14
C ASN A 225 -4.21 -10.90 -21.85
N ILE A 226 -3.52 -9.80 -21.54
CA ILE A 226 -2.72 -9.61 -20.33
C ILE A 226 -3.26 -8.39 -19.57
N SER A 227 -3.57 -8.60 -18.30
CA SER A 227 -3.95 -7.53 -17.38
C SER A 227 -3.02 -7.52 -16.18
N ILE A 228 -2.69 -6.32 -15.71
CA ILE A 228 -1.79 -6.11 -14.58
C ILE A 228 -2.62 -5.48 -13.47
N LEU A 229 -2.77 -6.21 -12.36
CA LEU A 229 -3.52 -5.80 -11.18
C LEU A 229 -2.57 -5.44 -10.05
N ARG A 230 -3.02 -4.59 -9.12
CA ARG A 230 -2.23 -4.28 -7.92
C ARG A 230 -2.35 -5.42 -6.91
N GLY A 231 -1.21 -5.86 -6.38
CA GLY A 231 -1.18 -6.83 -5.28
C GLY A 231 -1.82 -6.29 -3.99
N ILE A 232 -2.48 -7.18 -3.26
CA ILE A 232 -3.02 -6.94 -1.93
C ILE A 232 -1.95 -7.30 -0.92
N LYS A 233 -1.51 -6.30 -0.16
CA LYS A 233 -0.61 -6.53 0.97
C LYS A 233 -1.42 -6.83 2.21
N LEU A 234 -1.11 -7.95 2.86
CA LEU A 234 -1.53 -8.13 4.24
C LEU A 234 -0.64 -7.26 5.13
N GLY A 235 -1.25 -6.65 6.17
CA GLY A 235 -0.51 -5.90 7.17
C GLY A 235 0.56 -6.80 7.80
N LYS A 236 1.82 -6.37 7.75
CA LYS A 236 2.92 -7.00 8.48
C LYS A 236 3.08 -6.26 9.81
N GLU A 237 3.13 -6.99 10.92
CA GLU A 237 3.49 -6.41 12.20
C GLU A 237 4.93 -5.90 12.14
N PHE A 238 5.18 -4.76 12.78
CA PHE A 238 6.54 -4.29 12.96
C PHE A 238 7.21 -5.11 14.06
N TYR A 239 8.35 -5.73 13.74
CA TYR A 239 9.10 -6.52 14.70
C TYR A 239 9.63 -5.62 15.81
N LYS A 240 9.17 -5.87 17.04
CA LYS A 240 9.70 -5.24 18.26
C LYS A 240 10.83 -6.10 18.82
N PHE A 241 11.86 -5.46 19.33
CA PHE A 241 13.03 -6.16 19.90
C PHE A 241 12.66 -6.87 21.20
N GLU A 242 13.22 -8.06 21.39
CA GLU A 242 13.23 -8.72 22.70
C GLU A 242 14.41 -8.19 23.51
N LEU A 243 14.15 -7.30 24.45
CA LEU A 243 15.17 -6.65 25.29
C LEU A 243 15.87 -7.63 26.26
N ASP A 244 15.31 -8.83 26.42
CA ASP A 244 15.83 -9.86 27.32
C ASP A 244 17.01 -10.64 26.70
N ASN A 245 17.14 -10.61 25.37
CA ASN A 245 18.26 -11.23 24.67
C ASN A 245 19.38 -10.21 24.45
N LYS A 246 20.39 -10.25 25.33
CA LYS A 246 21.54 -9.32 25.31
C LYS A 246 22.72 -9.81 24.47
N ASP A 247 22.60 -10.97 23.82
CA ASP A 247 23.73 -11.62 23.14
C ASP A 247 23.98 -11.05 21.73
N GLU A 248 23.02 -10.29 21.16
CA GLU A 248 23.13 -9.68 19.84
C GLU A 248 22.86 -8.17 19.85
N PRO A 249 23.68 -7.35 19.15
CA PRO A 249 23.46 -5.91 19.09
C PRO A 249 22.24 -5.54 18.23
N ILE A 250 21.40 -4.65 18.75
CA ILE A 250 20.17 -4.17 18.11
C ILE A 250 20.50 -2.98 17.18
N ASN A 251 20.81 -3.28 15.92
CA ASN A 251 21.29 -2.30 14.93
C ASN A 251 20.25 -1.83 13.89
N MET A 252 18.95 -1.86 14.20
CA MET A 252 17.92 -1.46 13.24
C MET A 252 17.77 0.07 13.11
N SER A 253 17.60 0.54 11.87
CA SER A 253 17.40 1.96 11.55
C SER A 253 15.96 2.44 11.82
N THR A 254 14.99 1.53 11.83
CA THR A 254 13.61 1.79 12.25
C THR A 254 13.39 1.06 13.57
N ILE A 255 12.93 1.77 14.60
CA ILE A 255 12.76 1.22 15.96
C ILE A 255 11.30 1.21 16.43
N PHE A 256 10.41 1.87 15.69
CA PHE A 256 8.98 1.90 15.96
C PHE A 256 8.20 2.08 14.67
N TRP A 257 7.15 1.29 14.48
CA TRP A 257 6.15 1.47 13.45
C TRP A 257 4.82 0.92 13.94
N ASP A 258 3.81 1.78 13.94
CA ASP A 258 2.45 1.41 14.31
C ASP A 258 1.47 2.16 13.42
N TYR A 259 0.36 1.52 13.05
CA TYR A 259 -0.65 2.08 12.16
C TYR A 259 -2.01 2.16 12.87
N GLN A 260 -2.92 3.00 12.37
CA GLN A 260 -4.28 3.13 12.91
C GLN A 260 -4.33 3.45 14.42
N GLN A 261 -3.43 4.32 14.88
CA GLN A 261 -3.46 4.80 16.26
C GLN A 261 -4.72 5.65 16.48
N VAL A 262 -5.53 5.22 17.44
CA VAL A 262 -6.76 5.92 17.83
C VAL A 262 -6.39 7.02 18.82
N LEU A 263 -6.80 8.25 18.51
CA LEU A 263 -6.68 9.38 19.42
C LEU A 263 -7.72 9.26 20.53
N ASP A 264 -7.38 9.68 21.74
CA ASP A 264 -8.31 9.75 22.86
C ASP A 264 -9.34 10.89 22.68
N SER A 265 -10.25 11.04 23.64
CA SER A 265 -11.28 12.08 23.62
C SER A 265 -10.73 13.50 23.65
N GLU A 266 -9.45 13.69 23.96
CA GLU A 266 -8.76 14.97 23.90
C GLU A 266 -7.93 15.13 22.61
N GLY A 267 -8.00 14.18 21.68
CA GLY A 267 -7.23 14.19 20.44
C GLY A 267 -5.76 13.80 20.61
N LYS A 268 -5.40 13.06 21.68
CA LYS A 268 -4.02 12.67 22.00
C LYS A 268 -3.81 11.16 21.88
N ALA A 269 -2.58 10.76 21.58
CA ALA A 269 -2.14 9.37 21.66
C ALA A 269 -0.73 9.30 22.24
N ASN A 270 -0.47 8.28 23.05
CA ASN A 270 0.84 8.02 23.64
C ASN A 270 1.50 6.85 22.91
N LEU A 271 2.74 7.05 22.47
CA LEU A 271 3.54 6.04 21.79
C LEU A 271 4.75 5.69 22.67
N ASN A 272 4.92 4.41 22.95
CA ASN A 272 6.04 3.90 23.74
C ASN A 272 6.91 2.99 22.87
N PHE A 273 8.21 3.21 22.88
CA PHE A 273 9.19 2.43 22.15
C PHE A 273 10.53 2.42 22.88
N THR A 274 11.35 1.42 22.55
CA THR A 274 12.72 1.29 23.09
C THR A 274 13.72 1.48 21.97
N THR A 275 14.82 2.17 22.26
CA THR A 275 15.93 2.35 21.32
C THR A 275 16.87 1.15 21.35
N GLY A 276 17.54 0.86 20.22
CA GLY A 276 18.62 -0.14 20.16
C GLY A 276 20.00 0.44 20.39
N ASP A 277 21.03 -0.28 19.96
CA ASP A 277 22.46 0.09 20.07
C ASP A 277 22.90 1.13 19.04
N LEU A 278 22.08 1.34 17.99
CA LEU A 278 22.37 2.30 16.94
C LEU A 278 22.22 3.74 17.46
N THR A 279 23.35 4.45 17.60
CA THR A 279 23.36 5.88 17.94
C THR A 279 23.20 6.76 16.72
N GLY A 280 22.60 7.92 16.90
CA GLY A 280 22.44 8.90 15.83
C GLY A 280 21.16 9.71 15.97
N ARG A 281 20.87 10.50 14.94
CA ARG A 281 19.64 11.28 14.84
C ARG A 281 18.56 10.43 14.19
N PHE A 282 17.53 10.07 14.95
CA PHE A 282 16.35 9.37 14.46
C PHE A 282 15.25 10.38 14.12
N LYS A 283 14.52 10.11 13.04
CA LYS A 283 13.35 10.88 12.63
C LYS A 283 12.08 10.14 13.04
N ILE A 284 11.23 10.82 13.78
CA ILE A 284 9.86 10.42 14.08
C ILE A 284 8.98 11.03 13.00
N VAL A 285 8.15 10.22 12.37
CA VAL A 285 7.19 10.67 11.35
C VAL A 285 5.81 10.20 11.77
N VAL A 286 4.87 11.14 11.86
CA VAL A 286 3.45 10.88 12.13
C VAL A 286 2.65 11.31 10.91
N GLN A 287 1.82 10.40 10.40
CA GLN A 287 0.92 10.63 9.28
C GLN A 287 -0.50 10.25 9.71
N GLY A 288 -1.47 11.08 9.34
CA GLY A 288 -2.86 10.86 9.68
C GLY A 288 -3.81 11.37 8.59
N VAL A 289 -5.08 11.04 8.74
CA VAL A 289 -6.16 11.55 7.89
C VAL A 289 -7.24 12.10 8.80
N THR A 290 -7.66 13.33 8.55
CA THR A 290 -8.75 14.03 9.26
C THR A 290 -9.89 14.34 8.30
N ALA A 291 -11.01 14.84 8.81
CA ALA A 291 -12.10 15.37 7.98
C ALA A 291 -11.64 16.48 7.02
N ASN A 292 -10.57 17.19 7.37
CA ASN A 292 -10.01 18.28 6.56
C ASN A 292 -8.88 17.81 5.62
N GLY A 293 -8.64 16.50 5.53
CA GLY A 293 -7.62 15.91 4.67
C GLY A 293 -6.42 15.32 5.45
N PRO A 294 -5.35 14.94 4.72
CA PRO A 294 -4.17 14.33 5.31
C PRO A 294 -3.40 15.32 6.19
N ILE A 295 -2.80 14.81 7.26
CA ILE A 295 -1.94 15.55 8.18
C ILE A 295 -0.59 14.85 8.31
N TYR A 296 0.45 15.66 8.55
CA TYR A 296 1.83 15.22 8.70
C TYR A 296 2.49 15.95 9.88
N GLY A 297 3.38 15.26 10.57
CA GLY A 297 4.25 15.85 11.56
C GLY A 297 5.56 15.06 11.64
N GLU A 298 6.67 15.77 11.82
CA GLU A 298 7.95 15.15 12.06
C GLU A 298 8.64 15.71 13.29
N HIS A 299 9.47 14.86 13.90
CA HIS A 299 10.34 15.26 15.00
C HIS A 299 11.64 14.50 14.93
N TYR A 300 12.65 14.96 15.66
CA TYR A 300 13.94 14.28 15.71
C TYR A 300 14.36 14.06 17.15
N ILE A 301 14.83 12.84 17.43
CA ILE A 301 15.50 12.50 18.68
C ILE A 301 16.95 12.12 18.38
N THR A 302 17.84 12.36 19.32
CA THR A 302 19.24 11.92 19.22
C THR A 302 19.49 10.83 20.23
N VAL A 303 19.79 9.62 19.75
CA VAL A 303 20.23 8.51 20.58
C VAL A 303 21.75 8.59 20.70
N LYS A 304 22.25 8.63 21.93
CA LYS A 304 23.68 8.66 22.24
C LYS A 304 24.01 7.44 23.09
N ARG A 305 25.28 7.00 23.03
CA ARG A 305 25.77 6.03 24.01
C ARG A 305 25.70 6.68 25.39
N PRO A 306 25.30 5.92 26.43
CA PRO A 306 25.45 6.38 27.80
C PRO A 306 26.92 6.73 28.10
#